data_AF-A0A843EJU6-F1
#
_entry.id   AF-A0A843EJU6-F1
#
_cell.length_a   1.000
_cell.length_b   1.000
_cell.length_c   1.000
_cell.angle_alpha   90.00
_cell.angle_beta   90.00
_cell.angle_gamma   90.00
#
_symmetry.space_group_name_H-M   'P 1'
#
loop_
_entity.id
_entity.type
_entity.pdbx_description
1 polymer ?
#
loop_
_entity_poly.entity_id
_entity_poly.type
_entity_poly.pdbx_seq_one_letter_code
_entity_poly.pdbx_strand_id
1 'polypeptide(L)' 'KDDKGRGVRFEQVALISIDEGDFAILHPLDELEGVGEDEALVFQLYMTDAGPDMDYVDDDGLIDLVFEEYDRLF' A
#
# COMPACT_ATOMS: atom_id res chain seq x y z
N LYS A 1 -4.34 3.31 10.89
CA LYS A 1 -5.60 3.34 11.68
C LYS A 1 -6.65 3.99 10.79
N ASP A 2 -7.91 3.58 10.86
CA ASP A 2 -8.97 4.31 10.16
C ASP A 2 -9.26 5.67 10.84
N ASP A 3 -10.11 6.48 10.21
CA ASP A 3 -10.52 7.81 10.69
C ASP A 3 -11.24 7.80 12.05
N LYS A 4 -11.60 6.62 12.54
CA LYS A 4 -12.26 6.38 13.84
C LYS A 4 -11.29 5.79 14.87
N GLY A 5 -10.00 5.73 14.55
CA GLY A 5 -8.92 5.26 15.43
C GLY A 5 -8.88 3.74 15.58
N ARG A 6 -9.61 2.98 14.76
CA ARG A 6 -9.60 1.51 14.75
C ARG A 6 -8.36 1.02 14.01
N GLY A 7 -7.77 -0.07 14.51
CA GLY A 7 -6.75 -0.80 13.77
C GLY A 7 -7.41 -1.48 12.58
N VAL A 8 -6.93 -1.20 11.38
CA VAL A 8 -7.37 -1.87 10.15
C VAL A 8 -6.41 -3.02 9.90
N ARG A 9 -6.94 -4.20 9.56
CA ARG A 9 -6.13 -5.35 9.18
C ARG A 9 -5.97 -5.36 7.67
N PHE A 10 -4.77 -5.71 7.23
CA PHE A 10 -4.43 -5.83 5.83
C PHE A 10 -3.83 -7.20 5.55
N GLU A 11 -4.07 -7.71 4.36
CA GLU A 11 -3.31 -8.79 3.75
C GLU A 11 -2.27 -8.20 2.79
N GLN A 12 -1.04 -8.70 2.86
CA GLN A 12 0.00 -8.29 1.91
C GLN A 12 -0.19 -9.03 0.59
N VAL A 13 -0.41 -8.29 -0.48
CA VAL A 13 -0.52 -8.82 -1.84
C VAL A 13 0.87 -8.99 -2.45
N ALA A 14 1.67 -7.92 -2.46
CA ALA A 14 3.02 -7.91 -3.02
C ALA A 14 3.93 -6.84 -2.42
N LEU A 15 5.24 -7.02 -2.61
CA LEU A 15 6.28 -6.02 -2.39
C LEU A 15 6.91 -5.70 -3.73
N ILE A 16 6.93 -4.41 -4.08
CA ILE A 16 7.32 -3.91 -5.38
C ILE A 16 8.44 -2.89 -5.19
N SER A 17 9.56 -3.10 -5.88
CA SER A 17 10.69 -2.17 -5.88
C SER A 17 10.81 -1.53 -7.26
N ILE A 18 10.64 -0.21 -7.32
CA ILE A 18 10.83 0.62 -8.52
C ILE A 18 11.90 1.68 -8.25
N ASP A 19 12.25 2.48 -9.25
CA ASP A 19 13.31 3.51 -9.12
C ASP A 19 12.97 4.55 -8.03
N GLU A 20 11.68 4.79 -7.78
CA GLU A 20 11.13 5.71 -6.78
C GLU A 20 11.18 5.16 -5.34
N GLY A 21 11.43 3.85 -5.16
CA GLY A 21 11.56 3.21 -3.85
C GLY A 21 10.90 1.84 -3.72
N ASP A 22 10.76 1.39 -2.47
CA ASP A 22 10.10 0.14 -2.12
C ASP A 22 8.65 0.42 -1.71
N PHE A 23 7.73 -0.39 -2.23
CA PHE A 23 6.29 -0.26 -2.03
C PHE A 23 5.66 -1.58 -1.63
N ALA A 24 4.57 -1.51 -0.88
CA ALA A 24 3.71 -2.63 -0.55
C ALA A 24 2.31 -2.41 -1.12
N ILE A 25 1.81 -3.42 -1.84
CA ILE A 25 0.41 -3.49 -2.25
C ILE A 25 -0.31 -4.30 -1.16
N LEU A 26 -1.26 -3.65 -0.48
CA LEU A 26 -1.98 -4.20 0.66
C LEU A 26 -3.48 -4.21 0.39
N HIS A 27 -4.13 -5.35 0.61
CA HIS A 27 -5.59 -5.47 0.54
C HIS A 27 -6.20 -5.34 1.93
N PRO A 28 -7.16 -4.44 2.17
CA PRO A 28 -7.83 -4.34 3.45
C PRO A 28 -8.70 -5.58 3.71
N LEU A 29 -8.61 -6.16 4.91
CA LEU A 29 -9.46 -7.27 5.34
C LEU A 29 -10.73 -6.80 6.07
N ASP A 30 -10.75 -5.54 6.44
CA ASP A 30 -11.86 -4.87 7.10
C ASP A 30 -12.44 -3.81 6.16
N GLU A 31 -13.76 -3.65 6.15
CA GLU A 31 -14.43 -2.63 5.34
C GLU A 31 -13.94 -1.23 5.72
N LEU A 32 -13.38 -0.52 4.73
CA LEU A 32 -12.82 0.82 4.85
C LEU A 32 -13.73 1.80 4.13
N GLU A 33 -14.11 2.88 4.83
CA GLU A 33 -14.97 3.92 4.26
C GLU A 33 -14.22 4.60 3.10
N GLY A 34 -14.78 4.53 1.89
CA GLY A 34 -14.19 5.11 0.68
C GLY A 34 -13.25 4.20 -0.11
N VAL A 35 -13.05 2.94 0.31
CA VAL A 35 -12.27 1.93 -0.42
C VAL A 35 -13.18 0.76 -0.79
N GLY A 36 -13.15 0.33 -2.05
CA GLY A 36 -13.93 -0.82 -2.52
C GLY A 36 -13.50 -2.14 -1.83
N GLU A 37 -14.43 -3.09 -1.71
CA GLU A 37 -14.12 -4.39 -1.07
C GLU A 37 -13.03 -5.20 -1.77
N ASP A 38 -12.82 -4.96 -3.08
CA ASP A 38 -11.80 -5.61 -3.91
C ASP A 38 -10.62 -4.67 -4.25
N GLU A 39 -10.54 -3.51 -3.60
CA GLU A 39 -9.55 -2.48 -3.92
C GLU A 39 -8.30 -2.63 -3.04
N ALA A 40 -7.15 -2.76 -3.69
CA ALA A 40 -5.86 -2.79 -3.03
C ALA A 40 -5.25 -1.39 -2.94
N LEU A 41 -4.58 -1.11 -1.82
CA LEU A 41 -3.94 0.18 -1.53
C LEU A 41 -2.43 0.05 -1.64
N VAL A 42 -1.77 1.14 -2.03
CA VAL A 42 -0.31 1.23 -2.14
C VAL A 42 0.26 2.00 -0.97
N PHE A 43 1.32 1.45 -0.37
CA PHE A 43 2.07 2.09 0.70
C PHE A 43 3.56 2.15 0.33
N GLN A 44 4.20 3.30 0.53
CA GLN A 44 5.64 3.42 0.40
C GLN A 44 6.33 2.95 1.68
N LEU A 45 7.36 2.13 1.55
CA LEU A 45 8.14 1.60 2.66
C LEU A 45 9.40 2.42 2.87
N TYR A 46 9.72 2.70 4.13
CA TYR A 46 10.96 3.37 4.48
C TYR A 46 11.48 2.92 5.84
N MET A 47 12.78 3.11 6.07
CA MET A 47 13.44 2.79 7.35
C MET A 47 13.55 4.06 8.20
N THR A 48 13.05 3.98 9.43
CA THR A 48 13.21 5.03 10.45
C THR A 48 14.15 4.55 11.55
N ASP A 49 14.57 5.46 12.44
CA ASP A 49 15.34 5.12 13.64
C ASP A 49 14.60 4.15 14.59
N ALA A 50 13.26 4.09 14.49
CA ALA A 50 12.42 3.20 15.28
C ALA A 50 12.17 1.83 14.61
N GLY A 51 12.58 1.66 13.35
CA GLY A 51 12.32 0.48 12.53
C GLY A 51 11.65 0.81 11.20
N PRO A 52 11.21 -0.22 10.44
CA PRO A 52 10.49 -0.02 9.18
C PRO A 52 9.15 0.66 9.46
N ASP A 53 8.80 1.62 8.63
CA ASP A 53 7.53 2.34 8.66
C ASP A 53 7.00 2.49 7.22
N MET A 54 5.74 2.90 7.09
CA MET A 54 5.08 3.01 5.80
C MET A 54 4.06 4.13 5.74
N ASP A 55 3.99 4.79 4.58
CA ASP A 55 3.03 5.86 4.31
C ASP A 55 2.10 5.47 3.16
N TYR A 56 0.83 5.84 3.28
CA TYR A 56 -0.15 5.67 2.21
C TYR A 56 0.22 6.56 1.01
N VAL A 57 0.16 5.99 -0.19
CA VAL A 57 0.39 6.70 -1.44
C VAL A 57 -0.97 7.13 -2.01
N ASP A 58 -1.14 8.44 -2.23
CA ASP A 58 -2.34 9.05 -2.85
C ASP A 58 -2.02 9.71 -4.21
N ASP A 59 -0.83 9.46 -4.74
CA ASP A 59 -0.40 9.95 -6.05
C ASP A 59 -0.75 8.90 -7.11
N ASP A 60 -1.78 9.18 -7.92
CA ASP A 60 -2.27 8.28 -8.97
C ASP A 60 -1.14 7.83 -9.92
N GLY A 61 -0.19 8.70 -10.25
CA GLY A 61 0.91 8.36 -11.16
C GLY A 61 1.89 7.37 -10.53
N LEU A 62 2.16 7.51 -9.23
CA LEU A 62 3.00 6.56 -8.50
C LEU A 62 2.27 5.22 -8.28
N ILE A 63 0.96 5.26 -8.01
CA ILE A 63 0.12 4.07 -7.89
C ILE A 63 0.15 3.29 -9.21
N ASP A 64 -0.07 3.96 -10.35
CA ASP A 64 -0.03 3.35 -11.67
C ASP A 64 1.33 2.69 -11.94
N LEU A 65 2.45 3.37 -11.64
CA LEU A 65 3.79 2.79 -11.82
C LEU A 65 4.02 1.53 -10.99
N VAL A 66 3.53 1.51 -9.74
CA VAL A 66 3.64 0.34 -8.86
C VAL A 66 2.82 -0.83 -9.39
N PHE A 67 1.60 -0.58 -9.87
CA PHE A 67 0.76 -1.63 -10.46
C PHE A 67 1.27 -2.11 -11.82
N GLU A 68 1.84 -1.23 -12.65
CA GLU A 68 2.52 -1.63 -13.90
C GLU A 68 3.69 -2.58 -13.62
N GLU A 69 4.46 -2.31 -12.57
CA GLU A 69 5.56 -3.19 -12.15
C GLU A 69 5.03 -4.52 -11.58
N TYR A 70 3.94 -4.48 -10.79
CA TYR A 70 3.27 -5.68 -10.31
C TYR A 70 2.80 -6.58 -11.46
N ASP A 71 2.09 -6.02 -12.45
CA ASP A 71 1.61 -6.75 -13.64
C ASP A 71 2.76 -7.31 -14.49
N ARG A 72 3.96 -6.70 -14.41
CA ARG A 72 5.16 -7.21 -15.08
C ARG A 72 5.75 -8.43 -14.36
N LEU A 73 5.63 -8.50 -13.04
CA LEU A 73 6.27 -9.51 -12.20
C LEU A 73 5.41 -10.78 -12.01
N PHE A 74 4.09 -10.69 -12.14
CA PHE A 74 3.12 -11.76 -11.83
C PHE A 74 2.23 -12.13 -13.02
#